data_AF-A0A497SLA7-F1
#
_entry.id   AF-A0A497SLA7-F1
#
_cell.length_a   1.000
_cell.length_b   1.000
_cell.length_c   1.000
_cell.angle_alpha   90.00
_cell.angle_beta   90.00
_cell.angle_gamma   90.00
#
_symmetry.space_group_name_H-M   'P 1'
#
loop_
_entity.id
_entity.type
_entity.pdbx_description
1 polymer ?
#
loop_
_entity_poly.entity_id
_entity_poly.type
_entity_poly.pdbx_seq_one_letter_code
_entity_poly.pdbx_strand_id
1 'polypeptide(L)'
;MDKKDIVKLFLKNKMLISPRLLDTIKNGDVERIINTYKSMGVLVADVENEPKKDIVIKKLGIEKAKIGVSDIVKHNQKKYNILRDILLKKVNAISINNLQVTRGDVWIVGMVSEREGNLIVEDMSGNISLALDEDRKKDIETGDIIALNGFYSNGRFVVKNIAWPDVSIEKRKEVIEDKINLNKIGEGVSIIVGEKSKIEKDVVNISKDDTPLYIFIGIREKGCSILVHKANMNKEECLSVLKKRQIKYKGGILSLALDKKPDIFWIINKDDWTLNYKGIIIVSLKEDSSAVIDIKNGNVRINQ
;
A
#
# COMPACT_ATOMS: atom_id res chain seq x y z
N MET A 1 -11.54 -32.94 44.71
CA MET A 1 -10.36 -32.06 44.81
C MET A 1 -10.85 -30.62 44.77
N ASP A 2 -10.43 -29.78 45.70
CA ASP A 2 -10.75 -28.35 45.66
C ASP A 2 -9.95 -27.67 44.53
N LYS A 3 -10.43 -26.55 43.99
CA LYS A 3 -9.76 -25.78 42.93
C LYS A 3 -8.33 -25.41 43.35
N LYS A 4 -8.12 -25.09 44.62
CA LYS A 4 -6.79 -24.79 45.17
C LYS A 4 -5.83 -25.97 45.05
N ASP A 5 -6.32 -27.18 45.23
CA ASP A 5 -5.53 -28.41 45.12
C ASP A 5 -5.23 -28.74 43.65
N ILE A 6 -6.17 -28.46 42.73
CA ILE A 6 -5.95 -28.60 41.28
C ILE A 6 -4.82 -27.66 40.85
N VAL A 7 -4.88 -26.39 41.23
CA VAL A 7 -3.83 -25.40 40.91
C VAL A 7 -2.47 -25.84 41.46
N LYS A 8 -2.40 -26.28 42.72
CA LYS A 8 -1.15 -26.80 43.31
C LYS A 8 -0.60 -27.99 42.54
N LEU A 9 -1.46 -28.89 42.05
CA LEU A 9 -1.04 -30.06 41.29
C LEU A 9 -0.43 -29.67 39.94
N PHE A 10 -1.02 -28.71 39.22
CA PHE A 10 -0.44 -28.17 37.98
C PHE A 10 0.90 -27.47 38.24
N LEU A 11 0.98 -26.64 39.28
CA LEU A 11 2.23 -25.92 39.63
C LEU A 11 3.36 -26.87 40.03
N LYS A 12 3.07 -27.94 40.79
CA LYS A 12 4.06 -28.98 41.14
C LYS A 12 4.66 -29.64 39.90
N ASN A 13 3.89 -29.70 38.81
CA ASN A 13 4.33 -30.24 37.53
C ASN A 13 4.92 -29.18 36.59
N LYS A 14 5.23 -27.96 37.10
CA LYS A 14 5.72 -26.80 36.34
C LYS A 14 4.76 -26.36 35.24
N MET A 15 3.46 -26.47 35.48
CA MET A 15 2.41 -26.08 34.55
C MET A 15 1.54 -24.98 35.16
N LEU A 16 1.06 -24.07 34.31
CA LEU A 16 -0.01 -23.14 34.67
C LEU A 16 -1.35 -23.73 34.25
N ILE A 17 -2.42 -23.29 34.88
CA ILE A 17 -3.80 -23.67 34.54
C ILE A 17 -4.64 -22.41 34.48
N SER A 18 -5.46 -22.28 33.43
CA SER A 18 -6.33 -21.12 33.31
C SER A 18 -7.57 -21.22 34.19
N PRO A 19 -8.16 -20.09 34.62
CA PRO A 19 -9.36 -20.08 35.45
C PRO A 19 -10.54 -20.85 34.81
N ARG A 20 -10.71 -20.74 33.50
CA ARG A 20 -11.78 -21.44 32.77
C ARG A 20 -11.56 -22.95 32.71
N LEU A 21 -10.32 -23.40 32.52
CA LEU A 21 -10.00 -24.82 32.57
C LEU A 21 -10.19 -25.36 33.99
N LEU A 22 -9.78 -24.58 35.00
CA LEU A 22 -9.97 -24.89 36.41
C LEU A 22 -11.46 -25.04 36.78
N ASP A 23 -12.34 -24.27 36.14
CA ASP A 23 -13.80 -24.34 36.35
C ASP A 23 -14.45 -25.54 35.66
N THR A 24 -13.81 -26.13 34.66
CA THR A 24 -14.37 -27.21 33.82
C THR A 24 -13.82 -28.59 34.16
N ILE A 25 -12.69 -28.67 34.89
CA ILE A 25 -12.11 -29.94 35.32
C ILE A 25 -12.98 -30.61 36.38
N LYS A 26 -13.47 -31.81 36.05
CA LYS A 26 -14.18 -32.69 36.99
C LYS A 26 -13.19 -33.55 37.78
N ASN A 27 -13.57 -33.89 39.00
CA ASN A 27 -12.77 -34.75 39.87
C ASN A 27 -12.61 -36.15 39.24
N GLY A 28 -11.41 -36.43 38.73
CA GLY A 28 -11.07 -37.66 37.99
C GLY A 28 -10.26 -37.41 36.71
N ASP A 29 -10.37 -36.22 36.12
CA ASP A 29 -9.71 -35.89 34.85
C ASP A 29 -8.33 -35.21 35.00
N VAL A 30 -8.00 -34.75 36.22
CA VAL A 30 -6.82 -33.90 36.49
C VAL A 30 -5.51 -34.59 36.10
N GLU A 31 -5.31 -35.84 36.54
CA GLU A 31 -4.07 -36.58 36.28
C GLU A 31 -3.93 -36.96 34.80
N ARG A 32 -5.05 -37.32 34.15
CA ARG A 32 -5.09 -37.57 32.70
C ARG A 32 -4.65 -36.34 31.93
N ILE A 33 -5.18 -35.18 32.29
CA ILE A 33 -4.85 -33.90 31.66
C ILE A 33 -3.35 -33.58 31.83
N ILE A 34 -2.83 -33.66 33.07
CA ILE A 34 -1.41 -33.38 33.35
C ILE A 34 -0.49 -34.33 32.56
N ASN A 35 -0.82 -35.63 32.49
CA ASN A 35 0.00 -36.60 31.78
C ASN A 35 -0.01 -36.38 30.27
N THR A 36 -1.17 -36.05 29.68
CA THR A 36 -1.27 -35.67 28.26
C THR A 36 -0.38 -34.46 27.97
N TYR A 37 -0.48 -33.40 28.76
CA TYR A 37 0.29 -32.19 28.47
C TYR A 37 1.78 -32.30 28.79
N LYS A 38 2.19 -33.11 29.77
CA LYS A 38 3.60 -33.47 29.99
C LYS A 38 4.21 -34.15 28.77
N SER A 39 3.46 -35.04 28.11
CA SER A 39 3.92 -35.71 26.89
C SER A 39 4.04 -34.76 25.69
N MET A 40 3.30 -33.64 25.72
CA MET A 40 3.31 -32.62 24.66
C MET A 40 4.31 -31.48 24.91
N GLY A 41 4.89 -31.36 26.11
CA GLY A 41 5.86 -30.31 26.45
C GLY A 41 5.31 -28.89 26.50
N VAL A 42 3.98 -28.71 26.64
CA VAL A 42 3.32 -27.40 26.55
C VAL A 42 3.00 -26.84 27.94
N LEU A 43 3.47 -25.61 28.21
CA LEU A 43 3.05 -24.79 29.36
C LEU A 43 1.66 -24.19 29.05
N VAL A 44 0.62 -24.58 29.79
CA VAL A 44 -0.75 -24.10 29.55
C VAL A 44 -0.96 -22.75 30.23
N ALA A 45 -0.70 -21.68 29.49
CA ALA A 45 -1.31 -20.37 29.74
C ALA A 45 -2.47 -20.19 28.76
N ASP A 46 -3.60 -19.70 29.25
CA ASP A 46 -4.68 -19.23 28.38
C ASP A 46 -4.09 -18.13 27.48
N VAL A 47 -3.98 -18.39 26.18
CA VAL A 47 -3.69 -17.33 25.22
C VAL A 47 -5.00 -16.60 24.99
N GLU A 48 -5.46 -15.87 26.01
CA GLU A 48 -6.56 -14.91 25.86
C GLU A 48 -6.06 -13.79 24.95
N ASN A 49 -6.69 -13.73 23.78
CA ASN A 49 -6.39 -12.92 22.59
C ASN A 49 -5.42 -13.61 21.61
N GLU A 50 -5.96 -14.56 20.83
CA GLU A 50 -5.60 -14.59 19.41
C GLU A 50 -5.70 -13.14 18.91
N PRO A 51 -4.62 -12.56 18.37
CA PRO A 51 -4.66 -11.18 17.92
C PRO A 51 -5.75 -11.05 16.87
N LYS A 52 -6.78 -10.25 17.17
CA LYS A 52 -7.86 -9.95 16.24
C LYS A 52 -7.25 -9.28 15.00
N LYS A 53 -7.77 -9.60 13.82
CA LYS A 53 -7.37 -8.92 12.59
C LYS A 53 -7.81 -7.47 12.69
N ASP A 54 -6.89 -6.55 12.45
CA ASP A 54 -7.18 -5.13 12.33
C ASP A 54 -7.46 -4.82 10.86
N ILE A 55 -8.64 -4.24 10.59
CA ILE A 55 -8.93 -3.62 9.28
C ILE A 55 -8.81 -2.12 9.42
N VAL A 56 -7.82 -1.54 8.74
CA VAL A 56 -7.60 -0.09 8.73
C VAL A 56 -7.95 0.45 7.36
N ILE A 57 -8.96 1.32 7.31
CA ILE A 57 -9.43 1.97 6.09
C ILE A 57 -9.00 3.43 6.11
N LYS A 58 -8.34 3.87 5.05
CA LYS A 58 -7.91 5.25 4.86
C LYS A 58 -8.39 5.78 3.52
N LYS A 59 -9.26 6.79 3.55
CA LYS A 59 -9.60 7.56 2.36
C LYS A 59 -8.41 8.40 1.92
N LEU A 60 -8.10 8.41 0.63
CA LEU A 60 -6.99 9.16 0.10
C LEU A 60 -7.53 10.37 -0.68
N GLY A 61 -7.61 11.54 -0.04
CA GLY A 61 -8.03 12.78 -0.72
C GLY A 61 -8.25 13.98 0.19
N ILE A 62 -8.70 15.09 -0.40
CA ILE A 62 -9.04 16.31 0.31
C ILE A 62 -10.55 16.36 0.51
N GLU A 63 -10.99 16.19 1.75
CA GLU A 63 -12.41 16.24 2.14
C GLU A 63 -12.86 17.69 2.42
N LYS A 64 -12.67 18.61 1.46
CA LYS A 64 -13.09 20.01 1.62
C LYS A 64 -14.02 20.48 0.50
N ALA A 65 -15.18 21.02 0.90
CA ALA A 65 -16.18 21.60 0.00
C ALA A 65 -15.71 22.89 -0.70
N LYS A 66 -14.71 23.60 -0.15
CA LYS A 66 -14.04 24.74 -0.78
C LYS A 66 -12.53 24.60 -0.62
N ILE A 67 -11.83 24.53 -1.75
CA ILE A 67 -10.36 24.42 -1.79
C ILE A 67 -9.79 25.82 -2.03
N GLY A 68 -9.00 26.33 -1.07
CA GLY A 68 -8.27 27.60 -1.25
C GLY A 68 -6.92 27.40 -1.96
N VAL A 69 -6.33 28.48 -2.47
CA VAL A 69 -4.98 28.46 -3.06
C VAL A 69 -3.94 27.89 -2.07
N SER A 70 -4.05 28.24 -0.79
CA SER A 70 -3.17 27.74 0.26
C SER A 70 -3.29 26.23 0.48
N ASP A 71 -4.48 25.64 0.29
CA ASP A 71 -4.68 24.19 0.35
C ASP A 71 -3.99 23.50 -0.85
N ILE A 72 -4.07 24.09 -2.05
CA ILE A 72 -3.41 23.58 -3.26
C ILE A 72 -1.89 23.59 -3.08
N VAL A 73 -1.33 24.69 -2.57
CA VAL A 73 0.10 24.82 -2.30
C VAL A 73 0.55 23.75 -1.29
N LYS A 74 -0.15 23.63 -0.16
CA LYS A 74 0.16 22.61 0.86
C LYS A 74 0.06 21.19 0.30
N HIS A 75 -0.94 20.93 -0.54
CA HIS A 75 -1.12 19.64 -1.19
C HIS A 75 0.06 19.31 -2.12
N ASN A 76 0.47 20.25 -2.97
CA ASN A 76 1.61 20.05 -3.87
C ASN A 76 2.93 19.90 -3.12
N GLN A 77 3.17 20.67 -2.06
CA GLN A 77 4.34 20.50 -1.19
C GLN A 77 4.37 19.12 -0.53
N LYS A 78 3.23 18.66 0.00
CA LYS A 78 3.11 17.32 0.58
C LYS A 78 3.36 16.23 -0.46
N LYS A 79 2.75 16.35 -1.64
CA LYS A 79 2.97 15.45 -2.78
C LYS A 79 4.45 15.38 -3.14
N TYR A 80 5.08 16.55 -3.30
CA TYR A 80 6.50 16.68 -3.62
C TYR A 80 7.38 15.98 -2.59
N ASN A 81 7.19 16.25 -1.30
CA ASN A 81 8.01 15.67 -0.24
C ASN A 81 7.92 14.14 -0.21
N ILE A 82 6.70 13.57 -0.32
CA ILE A 82 6.51 12.11 -0.33
C ILE A 82 7.29 11.48 -1.49
N LEU A 83 7.13 12.00 -2.71
CA LEU A 83 7.75 11.40 -3.89
C LEU A 83 9.25 11.67 -3.96
N ARG A 84 9.70 12.83 -3.47
CA ARG A 84 11.11 13.14 -3.27
C ARG A 84 11.76 12.14 -2.33
N ASP A 85 11.16 11.86 -1.18
CA ASP A 85 11.72 10.93 -0.20
C ASP A 85 11.84 9.51 -0.77
N ILE A 86 10.89 9.09 -1.62
CA ILE A 86 10.97 7.81 -2.34
C ILE A 86 12.14 7.81 -3.34
N LEU A 87 12.32 8.91 -4.08
CA LEU A 87 13.41 9.04 -5.06
C LEU A 87 14.78 9.12 -4.40
N LEU A 88 14.92 9.84 -3.28
CA LEU A 88 16.17 9.98 -2.53
C LEU A 88 16.68 8.67 -1.93
N LYS A 89 15.81 7.67 -1.74
CA LYS A 89 16.24 6.30 -1.40
C LYS A 89 16.99 5.61 -2.55
N LYS A 90 16.88 6.12 -3.78
CA LYS A 90 17.45 5.54 -5.00
C LYS A 90 18.62 6.34 -5.56
N VAL A 91 18.67 7.65 -5.30
CA VAL A 91 19.66 8.56 -5.88
C VAL A 91 20.19 9.53 -4.84
N ASN A 92 21.45 9.97 -5.00
CA ASN A 92 22.03 11.05 -4.22
C ASN A 92 21.88 12.38 -4.98
N ALA A 93 20.81 13.10 -4.69
CA ALA A 93 20.46 14.33 -5.41
C ALA A 93 20.88 15.61 -4.65
N ILE A 94 21.24 16.64 -5.42
CA ILE A 94 21.51 17.98 -4.91
C ILE A 94 20.33 18.92 -5.20
N SER A 95 20.31 20.07 -4.54
CA SER A 95 19.37 21.16 -4.81
C SER A 95 19.69 21.85 -6.13
N ILE A 96 18.65 22.35 -6.81
CA ILE A 96 18.78 23.05 -8.10
C ILE A 96 19.69 24.29 -7.99
N ASN A 97 19.67 25.02 -6.88
CA ASN A 97 20.52 26.19 -6.67
C ASN A 97 22.03 25.86 -6.66
N ASN A 98 22.41 24.62 -6.39
CA ASN A 98 23.82 24.21 -6.37
C ASN A 98 24.34 23.79 -7.75
N LEU A 99 23.51 23.77 -8.79
CA LEU A 99 23.90 23.33 -10.13
C LEU A 99 25.02 24.18 -10.75
N GLN A 100 25.00 25.50 -10.56
CA GLN A 100 25.98 26.41 -11.18
C GLN A 100 27.41 26.21 -10.67
N VAL A 101 27.55 25.78 -9.42
CA VAL A 101 28.85 25.58 -8.77
C VAL A 101 29.32 24.13 -8.82
N THR A 102 28.43 23.19 -9.20
CA THR A 102 28.76 21.77 -9.25
C THR A 102 29.24 21.39 -10.64
N ARG A 103 30.38 20.68 -10.71
CA ARG A 103 30.95 20.20 -11.97
C ARG A 103 30.57 18.74 -12.21
N GLY A 104 30.26 18.42 -13.46
CA GLY A 104 30.00 17.04 -13.92
C GLY A 104 28.54 16.60 -13.77
N ASP A 105 28.35 15.29 -13.83
CA ASP A 105 27.02 14.68 -13.76
C ASP A 105 26.52 14.59 -12.31
N VAL A 106 25.31 15.08 -12.08
CA VAL A 106 24.65 15.11 -10.77
C VAL A 106 23.21 14.64 -10.90
N TRP A 107 22.61 14.26 -9.78
CA TRP A 107 21.17 14.06 -9.69
C TRP A 107 20.48 15.30 -9.11
N ILE A 108 19.33 15.64 -9.65
CA ILE A 108 18.37 16.59 -9.06
C ILE A 108 17.02 15.90 -8.93
N VAL A 109 16.20 16.35 -7.98
CA VAL A 109 14.80 15.92 -7.83
C VAL A 109 13.93 17.16 -7.89
N GLY A 110 12.88 17.13 -8.69
CA GLY A 110 11.95 18.25 -8.78
C GLY A 110 10.60 17.85 -9.37
N MET A 111 9.65 18.77 -9.27
CA MET A 111 8.35 18.68 -9.90
C MET A 111 8.42 19.31 -11.31
N VAL A 112 7.85 18.62 -12.29
CA VAL A 112 7.81 19.08 -13.67
C VAL A 112 6.73 20.15 -13.83
N SER A 113 7.10 21.25 -14.48
CA SER A 113 6.21 22.29 -14.98
C SER A 113 6.51 22.57 -16.45
N GLU A 114 5.63 23.32 -17.11
CA GLU A 114 5.84 23.77 -18.48
C GLU A 114 5.72 25.29 -18.54
N ARG A 115 6.66 25.94 -19.21
CA ARG A 115 6.66 27.38 -19.45
C ARG A 115 7.14 27.66 -20.86
N GLU A 116 6.32 28.37 -21.63
CA GLU A 116 6.66 28.76 -23.01
C GLU A 116 7.06 27.54 -23.88
N GLY A 117 6.40 26.39 -23.70
CA GLY A 117 6.65 25.14 -24.43
C GLY A 117 7.88 24.34 -23.97
N ASN A 118 8.65 24.86 -23.00
CA ASN A 118 9.81 24.19 -22.42
C ASN A 118 9.44 23.48 -21.12
N LEU A 119 9.94 22.25 -20.95
CA LEU A 119 9.86 21.56 -19.67
C LEU A 119 10.85 22.18 -18.69
N ILE A 120 10.33 22.48 -17.50
CA ILE A 120 11.06 23.00 -16.37
C ILE A 120 10.90 22.01 -15.22
N VAL A 121 11.93 21.94 -14.39
CA VAL A 121 11.86 21.22 -13.12
C VAL A 121 12.08 22.19 -11.98
N GLU A 122 11.23 22.10 -10.98
CA GLU A 122 11.18 22.99 -9.82
C GLU A 122 11.37 22.20 -8.53
N ASP A 123 12.19 22.71 -7.62
CA ASP A 123 12.29 22.24 -6.24
C ASP A 123 12.01 23.41 -5.27
N MET A 124 12.21 23.19 -3.96
CA MET A 124 12.01 24.25 -2.96
C MET A 124 13.06 25.37 -3.02
N SER A 125 14.12 25.19 -3.82
CA SER A 125 15.25 26.12 -3.93
C SER A 125 15.19 26.97 -5.19
N GLY A 126 14.64 26.45 -6.28
CA GLY A 126 14.57 27.14 -7.55
C GLY A 126 13.98 26.29 -8.67
N ASN A 127 14.25 26.69 -9.90
CA ASN A 127 13.80 25.99 -11.10
C ASN A 127 14.90 25.95 -12.17
N ILE A 128 14.82 24.98 -13.08
CA ILE A 128 15.77 24.83 -14.18
C ILE A 128 15.09 24.30 -15.43
N SER A 129 15.40 24.88 -16.59
CA SER A 129 14.94 24.39 -17.88
C SER A 129 15.69 23.11 -18.26
N LEU A 130 14.96 22.14 -18.80
CA LEU A 130 15.54 20.87 -19.22
C LEU A 130 15.92 20.87 -20.70
N ALA A 131 17.02 20.20 -21.02
CA ALA A 131 17.36 19.79 -22.38
C ALA A 131 17.30 18.26 -22.47
N LEU A 132 16.30 17.76 -23.19
CA LEU A 132 16.00 16.34 -23.39
C LEU A 132 15.53 16.11 -24.84
N ASP A 133 15.68 14.90 -25.36
CA ASP A 133 15.08 14.54 -26.65
C ASP A 133 13.56 14.37 -26.58
N GLU A 134 12.92 14.48 -27.74
CA GLU A 134 11.47 14.42 -27.89
C GLU A 134 10.87 13.07 -27.47
N ASP A 135 11.60 11.97 -27.60
CA ASP A 135 11.08 10.66 -27.21
C ASP A 135 10.98 10.53 -25.69
N ARG A 136 12.00 10.98 -24.95
CA ARG A 136 11.93 11.06 -23.48
C ARG A 136 10.91 12.08 -22.98
N LYS A 137 10.60 13.11 -23.77
CA LYS A 137 9.62 14.16 -23.42
C LYS A 137 8.19 13.62 -23.34
N LYS A 138 7.83 12.66 -24.22
CA LYS A 138 6.46 12.12 -24.32
C LYS A 138 5.97 11.41 -23.05
N ASP A 139 6.88 10.84 -22.27
CA ASP A 139 6.55 10.11 -21.04
C ASP A 139 6.36 11.01 -19.81
N ILE A 140 6.76 12.29 -19.92
CA ILE A 140 6.78 13.26 -18.82
C ILE A 140 5.58 14.18 -18.94
N GLU A 141 4.84 14.31 -17.84
CA GLU A 141 3.69 15.19 -17.77
C GLU A 141 3.89 16.26 -16.69
N THR A 142 3.24 17.41 -16.87
CA THR A 142 3.20 18.47 -15.85
C THR A 142 2.66 17.93 -14.52
N GLY A 143 3.34 18.26 -13.44
CA GLY A 143 3.03 17.79 -12.08
C GLY A 143 3.66 16.45 -11.71
N ASP A 144 4.38 15.79 -12.61
CA ASP A 144 5.23 14.64 -12.30
C ASP A 144 6.37 15.05 -11.35
N ILE A 145 6.77 14.15 -10.46
CA ILE A 145 7.95 14.34 -9.61
C ILE A 145 8.96 13.27 -10.00
N ILE A 146 10.11 13.70 -10.49
CA ILE A 146 11.13 12.84 -11.10
C ILE A 146 12.51 13.20 -10.57
N ALA A 147 13.42 12.23 -10.61
CA ALA A 147 14.84 12.46 -10.43
C ALA A 147 15.52 12.47 -11.80
N LEU A 148 16.40 13.45 -12.03
CA LEU A 148 17.10 13.64 -13.28
C LEU A 148 18.60 13.57 -13.04
N ASN A 149 19.30 12.75 -13.82
CA ASN A 149 20.75 12.73 -13.88
C ASN A 149 21.21 13.48 -15.12
N GLY A 150 22.24 14.31 -14.96
CA GLY A 150 22.73 15.14 -16.05
C GLY A 150 23.71 16.18 -15.54
N PHE A 151 24.02 17.15 -16.39
CA PHE A 151 24.93 18.24 -16.04
C PHE A 151 24.33 19.60 -16.43
N TYR A 152 24.74 20.63 -15.72
CA TYR A 152 24.35 22.00 -16.02
C TYR A 152 25.23 22.58 -17.13
N SER A 153 24.60 23.18 -18.15
CA SER A 153 25.31 23.84 -19.25
C SER A 153 24.44 24.95 -19.83
N ASN A 154 25.00 26.15 -19.98
CA ASN A 154 24.35 27.30 -20.62
C ASN A 154 22.93 27.60 -20.11
N GLY A 155 22.73 27.60 -18.78
CA GLY A 155 21.41 27.90 -18.20
C GLY A 155 20.40 26.76 -18.24
N ARG A 156 20.78 25.57 -18.73
CA ARG A 156 19.90 24.40 -18.87
C ARG A 156 20.51 23.16 -18.20
N PHE A 157 19.66 22.23 -17.80
CA PHE A 157 20.07 20.92 -17.32
C PHE A 157 19.96 19.90 -18.45
N VAL A 158 21.10 19.37 -18.91
CA VAL A 158 21.16 18.38 -19.99
C VAL A 158 20.91 17.00 -19.42
N VAL A 159 19.74 16.43 -19.71
CA VAL A 159 19.26 15.20 -19.08
C VAL A 159 19.87 13.97 -19.76
N LYS A 160 20.59 13.15 -18.97
CA LYS A 160 21.11 11.85 -19.37
C LYS A 160 20.20 10.71 -18.95
N ASN A 161 19.75 10.69 -17.70
CA ASN A 161 18.86 9.64 -17.19
C ASN A 161 17.70 10.23 -16.40
N ILE A 162 16.59 9.49 -16.38
CA ILE A 162 15.39 9.83 -15.62
C ILE A 162 15.10 8.65 -14.69
N ALA A 163 14.98 8.91 -13.40
CA ALA A 163 14.53 7.93 -12.42
C ALA A 163 13.15 8.32 -11.89
N TRP A 164 12.25 7.33 -11.90
CA TRP A 164 10.87 7.43 -11.45
C TRP A 164 10.74 6.94 -10.00
N PRO A 165 9.76 7.45 -9.22
CA PRO A 165 9.48 6.98 -7.86
C PRO A 165 8.91 5.55 -7.80
N ASP A 166 8.81 4.90 -8.96
CA ASP A 166 8.39 3.53 -9.26
C ASP A 166 8.58 2.51 -8.14
N VAL A 167 7.69 1.53 -8.08
CA VAL A 167 7.69 0.48 -7.08
C VAL A 167 8.96 -0.39 -7.23
N SER A 168 9.64 -0.62 -6.12
CA SER A 168 10.79 -1.51 -6.08
C SER A 168 10.35 -2.97 -6.24
N ILE A 169 11.18 -3.78 -6.92
CA ILE A 169 11.06 -5.23 -6.94
C ILE A 169 11.55 -5.71 -5.57
N GLU A 170 10.63 -5.96 -4.65
CA GLU A 170 10.91 -6.50 -3.33
C GLU A 170 10.32 -7.91 -3.24
N LYS A 171 10.99 -8.80 -2.49
CA LYS A 171 10.38 -10.10 -2.14
C LYS A 171 9.09 -9.82 -1.37
N ARG A 172 8.01 -10.53 -1.70
CA ARG A 172 6.74 -10.41 -0.98
C ARG A 172 6.99 -10.66 0.51
N LYS A 173 6.41 -9.79 1.35
CA LYS A 173 6.41 -10.01 2.80
C LYS A 173 5.66 -11.31 3.11
N GLU A 174 5.97 -11.93 4.24
CA GLU A 174 5.13 -13.02 4.76
C GLU A 174 3.71 -12.50 4.93
N VAL A 175 2.77 -13.06 4.16
CA VAL A 175 1.35 -12.75 4.28
C VAL A 175 0.70 -13.84 5.13
N ILE A 176 -0.07 -13.42 6.14
CA ILE A 176 -0.79 -14.31 7.05
C ILE A 176 -2.01 -14.93 6.36
N GLU A 177 -2.57 -14.23 5.37
CA GLU A 177 -3.76 -14.64 4.63
C GLU A 177 -3.41 -15.34 3.32
N ASP A 178 -4.04 -16.48 3.08
CA ASP A 178 -3.82 -17.25 1.85
C ASP A 178 -4.74 -16.78 0.73
N LYS A 179 -5.95 -16.30 1.04
CA LYS A 179 -6.95 -15.91 0.04
C LYS A 179 -7.75 -14.68 0.46
N ILE A 180 -7.85 -13.70 -0.45
CA ILE A 180 -8.74 -12.54 -0.36
C ILE A 180 -9.80 -12.66 -1.44
N ASN A 181 -11.07 -12.50 -1.06
CA ASN A 181 -12.16 -12.40 -2.01
C ASN A 181 -12.66 -10.96 -2.09
N LEU A 182 -12.53 -10.37 -3.28
CA LEU A 182 -12.99 -9.03 -3.62
C LEU A 182 -14.36 -9.14 -4.28
N ASN A 183 -15.38 -8.56 -3.69
CA ASN A 183 -16.70 -8.46 -4.32
C ASN A 183 -17.19 -7.01 -4.23
N LYS A 184 -17.79 -6.48 -5.28
CA LYS A 184 -18.56 -5.24 -5.16
C LYS A 184 -19.99 -5.58 -4.70
N ILE A 185 -20.56 -4.80 -3.78
CA ILE A 185 -21.95 -4.96 -3.32
C ILE A 185 -22.63 -3.60 -3.46
N GLY A 186 -23.47 -3.44 -4.49
CA GLY A 186 -24.15 -2.19 -4.78
C GLY A 186 -23.17 -1.05 -5.05
N GLU A 187 -23.26 0.03 -4.26
CA GLU A 187 -22.34 1.17 -4.36
C GLU A 187 -21.03 0.98 -3.56
N GLY A 188 -20.92 -0.09 -2.75
CA GLY A 188 -19.76 -0.38 -1.90
C GLY A 188 -18.89 -1.53 -2.41
N VAL A 189 -17.78 -1.79 -1.72
CA VAL A 189 -17.02 -3.04 -1.88
C VAL A 189 -17.08 -3.87 -0.60
N SER A 190 -16.97 -5.17 -0.75
CA SER A 190 -16.80 -6.10 0.35
C SER A 190 -15.50 -6.85 0.13
N ILE A 191 -14.73 -6.96 1.20
CA ILE A 191 -13.50 -7.72 1.19
C ILE A 191 -13.68 -8.82 2.22
N ILE A 192 -13.67 -10.05 1.72
CA ILE A 192 -13.83 -11.24 2.55
C ILE A 192 -12.47 -11.91 2.67
N VAL A 193 -12.05 -12.16 3.90
CA VAL A 193 -10.70 -12.65 4.21
C VAL A 193 -10.77 -13.93 5.04
N GLY A 194 -10.22 -15.04 4.53
CA GLY A 194 -10.05 -16.28 5.28
C GLY A 194 -10.06 -17.57 4.46
N GLU A 195 -9.58 -18.67 5.08
CA GLU A 195 -9.98 -20.03 4.70
C GLU A 195 -11.44 -20.26 5.11
N LYS A 196 -12.13 -21.14 4.37
CA LYS A 196 -13.59 -21.42 4.40
C LYS A 196 -14.32 -21.52 5.76
N SER A 197 -13.67 -21.43 6.93
CA SER A 197 -14.24 -21.71 8.26
C SER A 197 -14.41 -20.51 9.21
N LYS A 198 -13.81 -19.33 8.97
CA LYS A 198 -14.08 -18.10 9.76
C LYS A 198 -14.08 -16.88 8.83
N ILE A 199 -15.24 -16.60 8.25
CA ILE A 199 -15.48 -15.47 7.36
C ILE A 199 -15.83 -14.25 8.22
N GLU A 200 -14.86 -13.36 8.49
CA GLU A 200 -15.19 -12.00 8.90
C GLU A 200 -15.62 -11.24 7.64
N LYS A 201 -16.92 -10.94 7.55
CA LYS A 201 -17.50 -10.12 6.47
C LYS A 201 -17.42 -8.66 6.88
N ASP A 202 -16.37 -7.96 6.46
CA ASP A 202 -16.35 -6.51 6.54
C ASP A 202 -16.70 -5.89 5.18
N VAL A 203 -17.89 -5.31 5.12
CA VAL A 203 -18.37 -4.54 3.96
C VAL A 203 -17.84 -3.11 4.09
N VAL A 204 -16.97 -2.71 3.17
CA VAL A 204 -16.39 -1.36 3.10
C VAL A 204 -17.13 -0.56 2.03
N ASN A 205 -18.05 0.30 2.45
CA ASN A 205 -18.74 1.18 1.51
C ASN A 205 -17.73 2.17 0.88
N ILE A 206 -17.47 2.01 -0.42
CA ILE A 206 -16.74 3.01 -1.20
C ILE A 206 -17.66 4.21 -1.38
N SER A 207 -17.13 5.43 -1.17
CA SER A 207 -17.88 6.64 -1.51
C SER A 207 -18.24 6.64 -3.00
N LYS A 208 -19.35 7.30 -3.36
CA LYS A 208 -19.69 7.57 -4.78
C LYS A 208 -18.58 8.31 -5.50
N ASP A 209 -17.83 9.10 -4.75
CA ASP A 209 -16.75 9.95 -5.22
C ASP A 209 -15.61 9.04 -5.70
N ASP A 210 -15.07 9.28 -6.90
CA ASP A 210 -13.96 8.54 -7.56
C ASP A 210 -12.62 8.58 -6.75
N THR A 211 -12.68 8.91 -5.45
CA THR A 211 -11.59 9.01 -4.51
C THR A 211 -11.00 7.62 -4.20
N PRO A 212 -9.69 7.41 -4.38
CA PRO A 212 -9.04 6.14 -4.04
C PRO A 212 -9.12 5.83 -2.54
N LEU A 213 -9.19 4.53 -2.22
CA LEU A 213 -9.17 4.01 -0.86
C LEU A 213 -7.94 3.15 -0.63
N TYR A 214 -7.29 3.32 0.52
CA TYR A 214 -6.24 2.42 0.99
C TYR A 214 -6.78 1.58 2.14
N ILE A 215 -6.77 0.27 1.98
CA ILE A 215 -7.27 -0.70 2.96
C ILE A 215 -6.10 -1.57 3.38
N PHE A 216 -5.88 -1.72 4.68
CA PHE A 216 -4.94 -2.68 5.22
C PHE A 216 -5.70 -3.73 6.02
N ILE A 217 -5.40 -5.00 5.77
CA ILE A 217 -6.00 -6.14 6.44
C ILE A 217 -4.88 -7.01 7.00
N GLY A 218 -4.79 -7.14 8.31
CA GLY A 218 -3.73 -7.95 8.90
C GLY A 218 -3.72 -7.94 10.42
N ILE A 219 -2.68 -8.54 10.99
CA ILE A 219 -2.40 -8.53 12.42
C ILE A 219 -1.10 -7.75 12.62
N ARG A 220 -1.17 -6.61 13.32
CA ARG A 220 -0.02 -5.70 13.50
C ARG A 220 0.57 -5.27 12.15
N GLU A 221 1.86 -5.48 11.91
CA GLU A 221 2.55 -5.11 10.66
C GLU A 221 2.50 -6.20 9.58
N LYS A 222 1.93 -7.38 9.90
CA LYS A 222 1.81 -8.49 8.95
C LYS A 222 0.41 -8.52 8.36
N GLY A 223 0.29 -8.24 7.07
CA GLY A 223 -1.01 -8.13 6.41
C GLY A 223 -0.90 -7.89 4.92
N CYS A 224 -2.05 -7.63 4.31
CA CYS A 224 -2.20 -7.26 2.91
C CYS A 224 -2.74 -5.83 2.82
N SER A 225 -2.13 -5.05 1.94
CA SER A 225 -2.58 -3.71 1.60
C SER A 225 -3.21 -3.66 0.22
N ILE A 226 -4.37 -3.03 0.14
CA ILE A 226 -5.21 -2.95 -1.05
C ILE A 226 -5.47 -1.49 -1.35
N LEU A 227 -5.07 -1.05 -2.53
CA LEU A 227 -5.47 0.23 -3.09
C LEU A 227 -6.69 -0.02 -3.98
N VAL A 228 -7.83 0.58 -3.65
CA VAL A 228 -9.07 0.47 -4.43
C VAL A 228 -9.35 1.78 -5.14
N HIS A 229 -9.65 1.73 -6.44
CA HIS A 229 -9.97 2.93 -7.21
C HIS A 229 -11.08 2.64 -8.23
N LYS A 230 -12.16 3.42 -8.16
CA LYS A 230 -13.21 3.43 -9.17
C LYS A 230 -12.80 4.35 -10.31
N ALA A 231 -12.24 3.79 -11.36
CA ALA A 231 -11.80 4.54 -12.53
C ALA A 231 -11.78 3.66 -13.79
N ASN A 232 -12.10 4.25 -14.94
CA ASN A 232 -12.03 3.58 -16.22
C ASN A 232 -10.59 3.61 -16.75
N MET A 233 -9.69 2.88 -16.08
CA MET A 233 -8.26 2.84 -16.41
C MET A 233 -7.90 1.58 -17.20
N ASN A 234 -7.14 1.72 -18.26
CA ASN A 234 -6.53 0.60 -18.98
C ASN A 234 -5.25 0.11 -18.27
N LYS A 235 -4.60 -0.92 -18.82
CA LYS A 235 -3.38 -1.51 -18.24
C LYS A 235 -2.22 -0.52 -18.17
N GLU A 236 -1.99 0.27 -19.22
CA GLU A 236 -0.90 1.23 -19.32
C GLU A 236 -1.07 2.38 -18.31
N GLU A 237 -2.29 2.86 -18.13
CA GLU A 237 -2.65 3.88 -17.14
C GLU A 237 -2.39 3.36 -15.72
N CYS A 238 -2.77 2.11 -15.41
CA CYS A 238 -2.49 1.49 -14.12
C CYS A 238 -0.98 1.34 -13.86
N LEU A 239 -0.21 0.95 -14.88
CA LEU A 239 1.25 0.88 -14.80
C LEU A 239 1.85 2.27 -14.58
N SER A 240 1.33 3.29 -15.27
CA SER A 240 1.75 4.69 -15.10
C SER A 240 1.51 5.16 -13.66
N VAL A 241 0.34 4.87 -13.07
CA VAL A 241 0.04 5.19 -11.66
C VAL A 241 1.07 4.58 -10.71
N LEU A 242 1.43 3.31 -10.90
CA LEU A 242 2.40 2.62 -10.05
C LEU A 242 3.85 3.11 -10.29
N LYS A 243 4.23 3.36 -11.55
CA LYS A 243 5.54 3.88 -11.95
C LYS A 243 5.76 5.31 -11.45
N LYS A 244 4.76 6.17 -11.59
CA LYS A 244 4.79 7.58 -11.17
C LYS A 244 4.43 7.76 -9.70
N ARG A 245 3.90 6.72 -9.04
CA ARG A 245 3.35 6.77 -7.66
C ARG A 245 2.32 7.89 -7.50
N GLN A 246 1.50 8.12 -8.53
CA GLN A 246 0.52 9.20 -8.56
C GLN A 246 -0.83 8.75 -9.12
N ILE A 247 -1.92 9.16 -8.46
CA ILE A 247 -3.29 9.02 -8.97
C ILE A 247 -3.83 10.41 -9.29
N LYS A 248 -4.27 10.64 -10.53
CA LYS A 248 -4.91 11.89 -10.94
C LYS A 248 -6.41 11.83 -10.65
N TYR A 249 -6.98 12.89 -10.08
CA TYR A 249 -8.44 12.99 -9.96
C TYR A 249 -9.05 13.35 -11.32
N LYS A 250 -10.22 12.78 -11.66
CA LYS A 250 -10.94 13.19 -12.86
C LYS A 250 -11.28 14.68 -12.79
N GLY A 251 -10.88 15.44 -13.82
CA GLY A 251 -11.17 16.87 -13.95
C GLY A 251 -10.43 17.79 -12.99
N GLY A 252 -9.44 17.29 -12.23
CA GLY A 252 -8.76 18.05 -11.18
C GLY A 252 -7.31 18.44 -11.51
N ILE A 253 -6.89 19.60 -11.01
CA ILE A 253 -5.48 20.06 -10.96
C ILE A 253 -4.65 19.21 -9.97
N LEU A 254 -5.32 18.46 -9.09
CA LEU A 254 -4.70 17.73 -8.00
C LEU A 254 -4.39 16.29 -8.42
N SER A 255 -3.22 15.80 -7.99
CA SER A 255 -2.87 14.38 -8.00
C SER A 255 -2.47 13.93 -6.60
N LEU A 256 -2.73 12.68 -6.27
CA LEU A 256 -2.40 12.08 -4.99
C LEU A 256 -1.10 11.29 -5.10
N ALA A 257 -0.13 11.54 -4.21
CA ALA A 257 1.06 10.70 -4.07
C ALA A 257 0.76 9.39 -3.31
N LEU A 258 1.27 8.28 -3.83
CA LEU A 258 1.24 6.96 -3.21
C LEU A 258 2.53 6.73 -2.41
N ASP A 259 2.47 7.08 -1.13
CA ASP A 259 3.56 6.86 -0.17
C ASP A 259 3.88 5.35 0.00
N LYS A 260 2.84 4.54 0.21
CA LYS A 260 2.98 3.10 0.43
C LYS A 260 2.72 2.31 -0.85
N LYS A 261 3.51 1.24 -1.04
CA LYS A 261 3.29 0.24 -2.08
C LYS A 261 2.10 -0.65 -1.66
N PRO A 262 1.02 -0.73 -2.45
CA PRO A 262 -0.03 -1.71 -2.20
C PRO A 262 0.44 -3.10 -2.64
N ASP A 263 -0.10 -4.14 -2.01
CA ASP A 263 0.05 -5.53 -2.46
C ASP A 263 -0.93 -5.84 -3.60
N ILE A 264 -2.13 -5.26 -3.51
CA ILE A 264 -3.19 -5.38 -4.52
C ILE A 264 -3.61 -3.97 -4.97
N PHE A 265 -3.63 -3.74 -6.28
CA PHE A 265 -4.26 -2.57 -6.88
C PHE A 265 -5.56 -2.99 -7.57
N TRP A 266 -6.68 -2.73 -6.91
CA TRP A 266 -8.01 -3.09 -7.39
C TRP A 266 -8.68 -1.91 -8.09
N ILE A 267 -8.95 -2.09 -9.38
CA ILE A 267 -9.68 -1.15 -10.22
C ILE A 267 -11.12 -1.65 -10.40
N ILE A 268 -12.09 -0.77 -10.16
CA ILE A 268 -13.49 -1.00 -10.53
C ILE A 268 -13.70 -0.35 -11.90
N ASN A 269 -13.91 -1.17 -12.92
CA ASN A 269 -13.83 -0.80 -14.33
C ASN A 269 -14.95 -1.47 -15.16
N LYS A 270 -14.93 -1.30 -16.48
CA LYS A 270 -15.83 -1.98 -17.43
C LYS A 270 -15.36 -3.36 -17.88
N ASP A 271 -14.09 -3.67 -17.68
CA ASP A 271 -13.47 -4.90 -18.16
C ASP A 271 -12.76 -5.65 -17.04
N ASP A 272 -12.84 -6.98 -17.12
CA ASP A 272 -12.18 -7.90 -16.20
C ASP A 272 -10.80 -8.26 -16.73
N TRP A 273 -9.76 -7.99 -15.95
CA TRP A 273 -8.41 -8.42 -16.29
C TRP A 273 -7.49 -8.40 -15.07
N THR A 274 -6.36 -9.08 -15.19
CA THR A 274 -5.34 -9.13 -14.14
C THR A 274 -3.96 -8.91 -14.72
N LEU A 275 -3.05 -8.40 -13.90
CA LEU A 275 -1.65 -8.19 -14.24
C LEU A 275 -0.79 -8.25 -12.97
N ASN A 276 0.46 -8.70 -13.09
CA ASN A 276 1.44 -8.57 -12.01
C ASN A 276 2.49 -7.54 -12.40
N TYR A 277 2.68 -6.52 -11.57
CA TYR A 277 3.70 -5.50 -11.77
C TYR A 277 4.61 -5.39 -10.55
N LYS A 278 5.84 -5.91 -10.67
CA LYS A 278 6.89 -5.83 -9.63
C LYS A 278 6.38 -6.32 -8.25
N GLY A 279 5.59 -7.39 -8.26
CA GLY A 279 5.03 -8.03 -7.08
C GLY A 279 3.64 -7.54 -6.67
N ILE A 280 3.16 -6.44 -7.26
CA ILE A 280 1.80 -5.90 -7.05
C ILE A 280 0.83 -6.64 -7.97
N ILE A 281 -0.26 -7.14 -7.39
CA ILE A 281 -1.34 -7.79 -8.14
C ILE A 281 -2.33 -6.70 -8.54
N ILE A 282 -2.43 -6.43 -9.84
CA ILE A 282 -3.42 -5.50 -10.39
C ILE A 282 -4.62 -6.33 -10.81
N VAL A 283 -5.80 -5.98 -10.31
CA VAL A 283 -7.06 -6.65 -10.65
C VAL A 283 -8.05 -5.58 -11.07
N SER A 284 -8.58 -5.71 -12.28
CA SER A 284 -9.70 -4.91 -12.77
C SER A 284 -10.94 -5.80 -12.76
N LEU A 285 -12.01 -5.31 -12.12
CA LEU A 285 -13.30 -6.00 -12.07
C LEU A 285 -14.42 -5.10 -12.57
N LYS A 286 -15.35 -5.70 -13.31
CA LYS A 286 -16.68 -5.14 -13.57
C LYS A 286 -17.45 -4.93 -12.27
N GLU A 287 -18.47 -4.09 -12.34
CA GLU A 287 -19.29 -3.76 -11.18
C GLU A 287 -19.97 -4.98 -10.55
N ASP A 288 -20.28 -6.03 -11.31
CA ASP A 288 -20.95 -7.22 -10.80
C ASP A 288 -20.02 -8.45 -10.66
N SER A 289 -18.71 -8.26 -10.88
CA SER A 289 -17.74 -9.35 -10.85
C SER A 289 -17.05 -9.48 -9.49
N SER A 290 -16.55 -10.68 -9.22
CA SER A 290 -15.74 -10.95 -8.02
C SER A 290 -14.40 -11.56 -8.38
N ALA A 291 -13.42 -11.46 -7.48
CA ALA A 291 -12.16 -12.17 -7.63
C ALA A 291 -11.67 -12.77 -6.32
N VAL A 292 -11.18 -14.01 -6.42
CA VAL A 292 -10.39 -14.64 -5.35
C VAL A 292 -8.92 -14.52 -5.70
N ILE A 293 -8.16 -13.88 -4.82
CA ILE A 293 -6.73 -13.63 -4.95
C ILE A 293 -6.00 -14.50 -3.94
N ASP A 294 -5.14 -15.38 -4.44
CA ASP A 294 -4.13 -16.07 -3.64
C ASP A 294 -2.91 -15.16 -3.51
N ILE A 295 -2.69 -14.60 -2.33
CA ILE A 295 -1.65 -13.58 -2.13
C ILE A 295 -0.25 -14.21 -2.13
N LYS A 296 -0.13 -15.45 -1.65
CA LYS A 296 1.15 -16.17 -1.60
C LYS A 296 1.66 -16.42 -3.02
N ASN A 297 0.80 -16.98 -3.87
CA ASN A 297 1.18 -17.38 -5.22
C ASN A 297 0.97 -16.26 -6.26
N GLY A 298 0.16 -15.26 -5.93
CA GLY A 298 -0.23 -14.19 -6.85
C GLY A 298 -1.26 -14.62 -7.89
N ASN A 299 -1.89 -15.78 -7.69
CA ASN A 299 -2.92 -16.28 -8.59
C ASN A 299 -4.23 -15.54 -8.35
N VAL A 300 -4.91 -15.18 -9.43
CA VAL A 300 -6.20 -14.51 -9.37
C VAL A 300 -7.21 -15.31 -10.17
N ARG A 301 -8.35 -15.61 -9.55
CA ARG A 301 -9.50 -16.22 -10.20
C ARG A 301 -10.66 -15.22 -10.16
N ILE A 302 -11.02 -14.69 -11.33
CA ILE A 302 -12.22 -13.86 -11.50
C ILE A 302 -13.42 -14.80 -11.64
N ASN A 303 -14.48 -14.55 -10.88
CA ASN A 303 -15.77 -15.22 -11.07
C ASN A 303 -16.74 -14.22 -11.70
N GLN A 304 -17.35 -14.67 -12.80
CA GLN A 304 -18.42 -13.99 -13.51
C GLN A 304 -19.78 -14.46 -13.01
#